data_AF-A0A1S8ABG7-F1
#
_entry.id   AF-A0A1S8ABG7-F1
#
_cell.length_a   1.000
_cell.length_b   1.000
_cell.length_c   1.000
_cell.angle_alpha   90.00
_cell.angle_beta   90.00
_cell.angle_gamma   90.00
#
_symmetry.space_group_name_H-M   'P 1'
#
loop_
_entity.id
_entity.type
_entity.pdbx_description
1 polymer ?
#
loop_
_entity_poly.entity_id
_entity_poly.type
_entity_poly.pdbx_seq_one_letter_code
_entity_poly.pdbx_strand_id
1 'polypeptide(L)' 'MLGTWNGKLDFSIVPMDDFAMILGMEFFDKVHAFPLPATNSLSIFDGSKACVVPVERAQPAEKALSVMQCKRGFKKNP' A
#
# COMPACT_ATOMS: atom_id res chain seq x y z
N MET A 1 6.81 -12.34 -2.89
CA MET A 1 8.06 -11.65 -3.30
C MET A 1 7.68 -10.48 -4.21
N LEU A 2 8.31 -9.31 -4.06
CA LEU A 2 8.01 -8.10 -4.86
C LEU A 2 8.73 -8.15 -6.22
N GLY A 3 8.41 -9.15 -7.04
CA GLY A 3 9.06 -9.33 -8.34
C GLY A 3 10.59 -9.44 -8.21
N THR A 4 11.31 -8.65 -9.02
CA THR A 4 12.78 -8.60 -9.03
C THR A 4 13.36 -7.59 -8.02
N TRP A 5 12.52 -6.89 -7.26
CA TRP A 5 12.98 -5.93 -6.27
C TRP A 5 13.68 -6.64 -5.11
N ASN A 6 14.82 -6.11 -4.68
CA ASN A 6 15.57 -6.56 -3.53
C ASN A 6 15.93 -5.36 -2.65
N GLY A 7 15.62 -5.45 -1.36
CA GLY A 7 15.92 -4.40 -0.39
C GLY A 7 15.72 -4.89 1.03
N LYS A 8 16.22 -4.10 1.98
CA LYS A 8 16.07 -4.38 3.42
C LYS A 8 14.99 -3.49 4.00
N LEU A 9 14.04 -4.11 4.71
CA LEU A 9 12.93 -3.44 5.39
C LEU A 9 12.75 -4.05 6.78
N ASP A 10 12.32 -3.21 7.71
CA ASP A 10 11.88 -3.65 9.02
C ASP A 10 10.37 -3.95 8.96
N PHE A 11 9.95 -5.03 9.62
CA PHE A 11 8.55 -5.47 9.65
C PHE A 11 8.07 -5.64 11.08
N SER A 12 6.80 -5.31 11.32
CA SER A 12 6.09 -5.73 12.53
C SER A 12 5.34 -7.03 12.25
N ILE A 13 5.45 -7.99 13.17
CA ILE A 13 4.75 -9.27 13.07
C ILE A 13 3.48 -9.18 13.91
N VAL A 14 2.33 -9.26 13.25
CA VAL A 14 1.01 -9.20 13.89
C VAL A 14 0.17 -10.36 13.34
N PRO A 15 -0.53 -11.14 14.18
CA PRO A 15 -1.48 -12.15 13.71
C PRO A 15 -2.59 -11.48 12.88
N MET A 16 -2.77 -11.93 11.64
CA MET A 16 -3.81 -11.44 10.74
C MET A 16 -4.42 -12.61 9.98
N ASP A 17 -5.73 -12.57 9.78
CA ASP A 17 -6.49 -13.66 9.16
C ASP A 17 -6.63 -13.49 7.64
N ASP A 18 -6.62 -12.24 7.16
CA ASP A 18 -7.00 -11.90 5.79
C ASP A 18 -5.81 -11.70 4.83
N PHE A 19 -4.65 -11.30 5.35
CA PHE A 19 -3.47 -10.97 4.54
C PHE A 19 -2.18 -11.49 5.16
N ALA A 20 -1.32 -12.08 4.35
CA ALA A 20 0.00 -12.51 4.78
C ALA A 20 0.97 -11.35 5.10
N MET A 21 0.74 -10.18 4.49
CA MET A 21 1.57 -8.98 4.67
C MET A 21 0.78 -7.73 4.25
N ILE A 22 0.99 -6.63 4.95
CA ILE A 22 0.48 -5.30 4.58
C ILE A 22 1.67 -4.37 4.39
N LEU A 23 1.72 -3.68 3.25
CA LEU A 23 2.68 -2.61 3.00
C LEU A 23 2.01 -1.28 3.34
N GLY A 24 2.43 -0.67 4.45
CA GLY A 24 1.94 0.64 4.88
C GLY A 24 2.58 1.79 4.11
N MET A 25 2.09 3.02 4.29
CA MET A 25 2.62 4.21 3.60
C MET A 25 4.12 4.41 3.81
N GLU A 26 4.64 4.07 5.00
CA GLU A 26 6.08 4.14 5.30
C GLU A 26 6.92 3.29 4.32
N PHE A 27 6.42 2.15 3.85
CA PHE A 27 7.09 1.38 2.80
C PHE A 27 7.17 2.19 1.50
N PHE A 28 6.06 2.78 1.06
CA PHE A 28 6.00 3.56 -0.18
C PHE A 28 6.97 4.74 -0.14
N ASP A 29 7.06 5.42 1.00
CA ASP A 29 7.98 6.53 1.20
C ASP A 29 9.44 6.08 1.20
N LYS A 30 9.77 5.01 1.94
CA LYS A 30 11.16 4.53 2.10
C LYS A 30 11.78 4.00 0.82
N VAL A 31 11.00 3.32 -0.01
CA VAL A 31 11.50 2.69 -1.25
C VAL A 31 11.05 3.43 -2.51
N HIS A 32 10.45 4.61 -2.35
CA HIS A 32 9.88 5.40 -3.44
C HIS A 32 8.98 4.54 -4.35
N ALA A 33 8.02 3.85 -3.74
CA ALA A 33 7.07 3.02 -4.47
C ALA A 33 5.83 3.82 -4.89
N PHE A 34 5.36 3.58 -6.11
CA PHE A 34 4.21 4.24 -6.70
C PHE A 34 3.29 3.20 -7.34
N PRO A 35 2.02 3.09 -6.92
CA PRO A 35 1.07 2.25 -7.62
C PRO A 35 0.75 2.88 -8.98
N LEU A 36 0.75 2.07 -10.04
CA LEU A 36 0.31 2.45 -11.38
C LEU A 36 -0.98 1.70 -11.74
N PRO A 37 -2.15 2.30 -11.43
CA PRO A 37 -3.44 1.71 -11.72
C PRO A 37 -3.70 1.29 -13.16
N ALA A 38 -3.23 2.07 -14.13
CA ALA A 38 -3.52 1.82 -15.54
C ALA A 38 -2.87 0.54 -16.06
N THR A 39 -1.78 0.10 -15.44
CA THR A 39 -0.97 -1.04 -15.88
C THR A 39 -0.99 -2.20 -14.89
N ASN A 40 -1.80 -2.12 -13.82
CA ASN A 40 -1.81 -3.10 -12.73
C ASN A 40 -0.38 -3.41 -12.24
N SER A 41 0.40 -2.37 -11.96
CA SER A 41 1.78 -2.51 -11.50
C SER A 41 2.11 -1.59 -10.33
N LEU A 42 3.18 -1.90 -9.62
CA LEU A 42 3.80 -1.10 -8.57
C LEU A 42 5.22 -0.79 -9.05
N SER A 43 5.55 0.47 -9.23
CA SER A 43 6.92 0.89 -9.57
C SER A 43 7.67 1.22 -8.30
N ILE A 44 8.86 0.68 -8.11
CA ILE A 44 9.73 0.96 -6.95
C ILE A 44 11.01 1.60 -7.48
N PHE A 45 11.38 2.75 -6.94
CA PHE A 45 12.48 3.55 -7.47
C PHE A 45 13.67 3.60 -6.52
N ASP A 46 14.86 3.25 -7.01
CA ASP A 46 16.11 3.26 -6.22
C ASP A 46 16.95 4.55 -6.39
N GLY A 47 16.42 5.53 -7.12
CA GLY A 47 17.10 6.78 -7.49
C GLY A 47 17.64 6.78 -8.92
N SER A 48 18.02 5.63 -9.47
CA SER A 48 18.60 5.51 -10.81
C SER A 48 17.78 4.63 -11.76
N LYS A 49 17.07 3.65 -11.19
CA LYS A 49 16.30 2.64 -11.91
C LYS A 49 14.97 2.43 -11.20
N ALA A 50 13.97 2.11 -12.01
CA ALA A 50 12.68 1.65 -11.52
C ALA A 50 12.60 0.13 -11.68
N CYS A 51 12.18 -0.56 -10.62
CA CYS A 51 11.69 -1.92 -10.68
C CYS A 51 10.17 -1.88 -10.83
N VAL A 52 9.64 -2.48 -11.89
CA VAL A 52 8.18 -2.58 -12.08
C VAL A 52 7.74 -3.96 -11.63
N VAL A 53 6.92 -3.99 -10.58
CA VAL A 53 6.36 -5.21 -10.01
C VAL A 53 4.92 -5.34 -10.50
N PRO A 54 4.58 -6.39 -11.28
CA PRO A 54 3.19 -6.68 -11.61
C PRO A 54 2.39 -6.91 -10.33
N VAL A 55 1.18 -6.33 -10.24
CA VAL A 55 0.27 -6.55 -9.11
C VAL A 55 -1.10 -6.97 -9.62
N GLU A 56 -1.61 -8.04 -9.04
CA GLU A 56 -3.00 -8.42 -9.24
C GLU A 56 -3.88 -7.62 -8.27
N ARG A 57 -4.96 -7.08 -8.82
CA ARG A 57 -5.98 -6.44 -8.01
C ARG A 57 -6.97 -7.50 -7.59
N ALA A 58 -7.02 -7.76 -6.29
CA ALA A 58 -8.13 -8.51 -5.72
C ALA A 58 -9.43 -7.83 -6.14
N GLN A 59 -10.38 -8.62 -6.65
CA GLN A 59 -11.77 -8.20 -6.71
C GLN A 59 -12.18 -7.77 -5.29
N PRO A 60 -13.00 -6.72 -5.11
CA PRO A 60 -13.48 -6.36 -3.79
C PRO A 60 -14.09 -7.60 -3.14
N ALA A 61 -13.44 -8.15 -2.13
CA ALA A 61 -14.06 -9.15 -1.29
C ALA A 61 -15.26 -8.47 -0.60
N GLU A 62 -16.32 -9.21 -0.30
CA GLU A 62 -17.47 -8.69 0.47
C GLU A 62 -17.04 -8.00 1.79
N LYS A 63 -15.84 -8.33 2.30
CA LYS A 63 -15.17 -7.70 3.45
C LYS A 63 -14.08 -6.71 3.01
N ALA A 64 -14.46 -5.66 2.28
CA ALA A 64 -13.57 -4.51 2.11
C ALA A 64 -13.48 -3.76 3.44
N LEU A 65 -12.27 -3.62 4.01
CA LEU A 65 -12.05 -2.76 5.18
C LEU A 65 -12.22 -1.30 4.76
N SER A 66 -13.43 -0.76 4.96
CA SER A 66 -13.71 0.65 4.72
C SER A 66 -13.26 1.47 5.92
N VAL A 67 -12.06 2.08 5.85
CA VAL A 67 -11.62 3.06 6.84
C VAL A 67 -11.79 4.46 6.27
N MET A 68 -12.95 5.04 6.55
CA MET A 68 -13.17 6.48 6.56
C MET A 68 -13.87 6.84 7.87
N GLN A 69 -13.15 7.45 8.81
CA GLN A 69 -13.80 8.17 9.92
C GLN A 69 -13.42 9.63 9.89
N CYS A 70 -14.16 10.37 9.06
CA CYS A 70 -14.15 11.83 9.11
C CYS A 70 -15.02 12.27 10.29
N LYS A 71 -14.41 12.72 11.40
CA LYS A 71 -15.17 13.34 12.49
C LYS A 71 -15.70 14.68 12.00
N ARG A 72 -17.04 14.85 12.07
CA ARG A 72 -17.73 16.09 11.69
C ARG A 72 -17.17 17.25 12.52
N GLY A 73 -16.54 18.21 11.86
CA GLY A 73 -16.11 19.48 12.46
C GLY A 73 -17.30 20.32 12.92
N PHE A 74 -17.11 21.03 14.02
CA PHE A 74 -18.10 21.76 14.82
C PHE A 74 -19.04 22.69 14.03
N LYS A 75 -20.33 22.68 14.41
CA LYS A 75 -21.26 23.77 14.04
C LYS A 75 -20.79 25.06 14.69
N LYS A 76 -20.46 26.08 13.90
CA LYS A 76 -20.56 27.47 14.36
C LYS A 76 -22.04 27.80 14.45
N ASN A 77 -22.54 27.94 15.68
CA ASN A 77 -23.81 28.61 15.96
C ASN A 77 -23.58 30.14 15.96
N PRO A 78 -24.64 30.94 15.73
CA PRO A 78 -24.61 32.18 14.94
C PRO A 78 -23.90 33.36 15.60
#